data_AF-A0A965Q9E8-F1
#
_entry.id   AF-A0A965Q9E8-F1
#
_cell.length_a   1.000
_cell.length_b   1.000
_cell.length_c   1.000
_cell.angle_alpha   90.00
_cell.angle_beta   90.00
_cell.angle_gamma   90.00
#
_symmetry.space_group_name_H-M   'P 1'
#
loop_
_entity.id
_entity.type
_entity.pdbx_description
1 polymer ?
#
loop_
_entity_poly.entity_id
_entity_poly.type
_entity_poly.pdbx_seq_one_letter_code
_entity_poly.pdbx_strand_id
1 'polypeptide(L)'
;MNAFNPRTAEELFALGARRITASVELTAEEIEGLTAPWAGAGFDVMLHGRPEGMTIEHCTLSAAFDREVTTCRDLCVQKHPDVALTDPTGYTFPVATDSACRNRLLHSRAVDGSEFAPRLWRAGIRGFRLVFNTRGEPVQGIVTAYRGVLDALERGETPDIAAVRSALGGEFTRGHFARAV
;
A
#
# COMPACT_ATOMS: atom_id res chain seq x y z
N MET A 1 -7.03 1.65 -10.16
CA MET A 1 -7.26 0.38 -10.87
C MET A 1 -5.91 -0.29 -11.01
N ASN A 2 -5.80 -1.57 -10.65
CA ASN A 2 -4.52 -2.26 -10.59
C ASN A 2 -4.26 -3.01 -11.90
N ALA A 3 -3.13 -2.77 -12.56
CA ALA A 3 -2.70 -3.56 -13.72
C ALA A 3 -1.49 -4.43 -13.34
N PHE A 4 -1.50 -5.68 -13.80
CA PHE A 4 -0.44 -6.65 -13.55
C PHE A 4 0.45 -6.88 -14.79
N ASN A 5 -0.07 -6.62 -16.00
CA ASN A 5 0.65 -6.83 -17.26
C ASN A 5 0.35 -5.71 -18.29
N PRO A 6 1.22 -5.51 -19.30
CA PRO A 6 1.04 -4.47 -20.31
C PRO A 6 -0.28 -4.59 -21.08
N ARG A 7 -0.73 -5.81 -21.37
CA ARG A 7 -1.97 -6.01 -22.15
C ARG A 7 -3.19 -5.45 -21.42
N THR A 8 -3.30 -5.70 -20.11
CA THR A 8 -4.34 -5.08 -19.30
C THR A 8 -4.23 -3.57 -19.33
N ALA A 9 -3.02 -3.01 -19.23
CA ALA A 9 -2.83 -1.56 -19.26
C ALA A 9 -3.26 -0.94 -20.61
N GLU A 10 -2.96 -1.58 -21.74
CA GLU A 10 -3.43 -1.17 -23.08
C GLU A 10 -4.95 -1.04 -23.12
N GLU A 11 -5.67 -2.08 -22.68
CA GLU A 11 -7.14 -2.08 -22.68
C GLU A 11 -7.70 -0.99 -21.76
N LEU A 12 -7.09 -0.76 -20.60
CA LEU A 12 -7.52 0.30 -19.68
C LEU A 12 -7.32 1.70 -20.26
N PHE A 13 -6.19 1.96 -20.93
CA PHE A 13 -5.97 3.21 -21.63
C PHE A 13 -6.94 3.39 -22.80
N ALA A 14 -7.24 2.32 -23.56
CA ALA A 14 -8.22 2.34 -24.64
C ALA A 14 -9.64 2.65 -24.15
N LEU A 15 -9.99 2.18 -22.94
CA LEU A 15 -11.25 2.52 -22.26
C LEU A 15 -11.27 3.95 -21.67
N GLY A 16 -10.18 4.72 -21.82
CA GLY A 16 -10.11 6.12 -21.40
C GLY A 16 -9.51 6.35 -20.02
N ALA A 17 -8.92 5.34 -19.38
CA ALA A 17 -8.15 5.57 -18.15
C ALA A 17 -7.00 6.55 -18.43
N ARG A 18 -6.78 7.53 -17.54
CA ARG A 18 -5.65 8.47 -17.66
C ARG A 18 -4.45 8.07 -16.80
N ARG A 19 -4.72 7.32 -15.74
CA ARG A 19 -3.71 6.80 -14.81
C ARG A 19 -4.08 5.39 -14.37
N ILE A 20 -3.09 4.52 -14.29
CA ILE A 20 -3.22 3.14 -13.85
C ILE A 20 -2.27 2.92 -12.68
N THR A 21 -2.74 2.28 -11.62
CA THR A 21 -1.86 1.90 -10.51
C THR A 21 -1.26 0.53 -10.82
N ALA A 22 0.06 0.38 -10.71
CA ALA A 22 0.68 -0.94 -10.80
C ALA A 22 0.23 -1.81 -9.62
N SER A 23 0.05 -3.12 -9.83
CA SER A 23 -0.30 -4.03 -8.74
C SER A 23 0.77 -4.01 -7.64
N VAL A 24 0.33 -4.09 -6.38
CA VAL A 24 1.18 -4.15 -5.18
C VAL A 24 1.93 -5.49 -5.02
N GLU A 25 1.63 -6.43 -5.90
CA GLU A 25 2.24 -7.75 -6.00
C GLU A 25 3.43 -7.80 -6.97
N LEU A 26 3.66 -6.73 -7.74
CA LEU A 26 4.75 -6.67 -8.71
C LEU A 26 6.07 -6.26 -8.03
N THR A 27 7.16 -6.86 -8.50
CA THR A 27 8.52 -6.42 -8.21
C THR A 27 8.86 -5.13 -8.93
N ALA A 28 9.91 -4.43 -8.50
CA ALA A 28 10.36 -3.21 -9.19
C ALA A 28 10.71 -3.48 -10.66
N GLU A 29 11.26 -4.67 -10.97
CA GLU A 29 11.59 -5.10 -12.33
C GLU A 29 10.34 -5.35 -13.17
N GLU A 30 9.34 -6.02 -12.61
CA GLU A 30 8.08 -6.28 -13.32
C GLU A 30 7.29 -4.98 -13.53
N ILE A 31 7.38 -4.00 -12.63
CA ILE A 31 6.80 -2.67 -12.83
C ILE A 31 7.49 -1.95 -14.00
N GLU A 32 8.82 -2.02 -14.11
CA GLU A 32 9.53 -1.47 -15.27
C GLU A 32 9.07 -2.15 -16.56
N GLY A 33 8.97 -3.48 -16.57
CA GLY A 33 8.46 -4.23 -17.72
C GLY A 33 7.01 -3.88 -18.09
N LEU A 34 6.14 -3.74 -17.07
CA LEU A 34 4.74 -3.31 -17.23
C LEU A 34 4.64 -1.95 -17.91
N THR A 35 5.48 -0.99 -17.49
CA THR A 35 5.33 0.42 -17.85
C THR A 35 6.21 0.87 -19.02
N ALA A 36 7.13 0.02 -19.46
CA ALA A 36 8.06 0.29 -20.56
C ALA A 36 7.38 0.80 -21.86
N PRO A 37 6.23 0.25 -22.32
CA PRO A 37 5.58 0.75 -23.55
C PRO A 37 5.16 2.22 -23.50
N TRP A 38 5.00 2.78 -22.30
CA TRP A 38 4.62 4.18 -22.07
C TRP A 38 5.75 5.00 -21.43
N ALA A 39 6.97 4.45 -21.32
CA ALA A 39 8.08 5.07 -20.59
C ALA A 39 7.65 5.58 -19.19
N GLY A 40 6.87 4.77 -18.46
CA GLY A 40 6.36 5.12 -17.13
C GLY A 40 5.22 6.14 -17.09
N ALA A 41 4.86 6.77 -18.22
CA ALA A 41 3.81 7.77 -18.27
C ALA A 41 2.42 7.15 -18.03
N GLY A 42 1.59 7.84 -17.26
CA GLY A 42 0.24 7.35 -16.93
C GLY A 42 0.21 6.25 -15.86
N PHE A 43 1.33 5.99 -15.16
CA PHE A 43 1.36 5.01 -14.07
C PHE A 43 1.55 5.63 -12.69
N ASP A 44 0.91 4.98 -11.70
CA ASP A 44 1.08 5.19 -10.27
C ASP A 44 1.64 3.93 -9.61
N VAL A 45 2.53 4.09 -8.63
CA VAL A 45 3.07 2.98 -7.83
C VAL A 45 2.87 3.29 -6.34
N MET A 46 2.42 2.31 -5.57
CA MET A 46 2.32 2.45 -4.11
C MET A 46 3.70 2.29 -3.47
N LEU A 47 4.20 3.34 -2.80
CA LEU A 47 5.45 3.27 -2.04
C LEU A 47 5.21 3.04 -0.55
N HIS A 48 4.09 3.51 -0.01
CA HIS A 48 3.74 3.34 1.41
C HIS A 48 2.33 2.80 1.57
N GLY A 49 2.16 1.93 2.57
CA GLY A 49 0.87 1.48 3.06
C GLY A 49 0.88 0.00 3.40
N ARG A 50 -0.24 -0.50 3.93
CA ARG A 50 -0.39 -1.92 4.28
C ARG A 50 -1.32 -2.59 3.25
N PRO A 51 -0.80 -3.38 2.29
CA PRO A 51 -1.64 -4.19 1.42
C PRO A 51 -2.63 -5.05 2.24
N GLU A 52 -3.79 -5.30 1.64
CA GLU A 52 -4.70 -6.32 2.12
C GLU A 52 -4.11 -7.69 1.79
N GLY A 53 -3.90 -8.52 2.80
CA GLY A 53 -3.41 -9.89 2.63
C GLY A 53 -4.54 -10.91 2.56
N MET A 54 -5.70 -10.61 3.13
CA MET A 54 -6.84 -11.52 3.18
C MET A 54 -8.17 -10.77 3.33
N THR A 55 -9.16 -11.15 2.52
CA THR A 55 -10.57 -10.79 2.75
C THR A 55 -11.23 -11.87 3.61
N ILE A 56 -11.95 -11.46 4.65
CA ILE A 56 -12.68 -12.34 5.57
C ILE A 56 -14.17 -12.01 5.43
N GLU A 57 -14.95 -12.99 4.98
CA GLU A 57 -16.41 -12.85 4.82
C GLU A 57 -17.16 -12.83 6.16
N HIS A 58 -16.54 -13.36 7.21
CA HIS A 58 -17.06 -13.29 8.58
C HIS A 58 -16.51 -12.06 9.31
N CYS A 59 -17.39 -11.36 10.04
CA CYS A 59 -16.99 -10.22 10.86
C CYS A 59 -16.28 -10.72 12.14
N THR A 60 -14.98 -10.49 12.23
CA THR A 60 -14.14 -10.93 13.36
C THR A 60 -14.51 -10.21 14.65
N LEU A 61 -14.99 -8.96 14.55
CA LEU A 61 -15.50 -8.21 15.69
C LEU A 61 -16.79 -8.83 16.24
N SER A 62 -17.73 -9.17 15.36
CA SER A 62 -18.97 -9.85 15.74
C SER A 62 -18.69 -11.17 16.47
N ALA A 63 -17.73 -11.95 15.96
CA ALA A 63 -17.30 -13.19 16.61
C ALA A 63 -16.63 -12.93 17.98
N ALA A 64 -15.76 -11.92 18.08
CA ALA A 64 -15.03 -11.62 19.32
C ALA A 64 -15.91 -11.01 20.42
N PHE A 65 -16.94 -10.23 20.05
CA PHE A 65 -17.79 -9.50 20.99
C PHE A 65 -19.21 -10.08 21.12
N ASP A 66 -19.42 -11.31 20.63
CA ASP A 66 -20.68 -12.04 20.70
C ASP A 66 -21.88 -11.24 20.17
N ARG A 67 -21.76 -10.79 18.91
CA ARG A 67 -22.78 -10.00 18.20
C ARG A 67 -23.15 -10.60 16.87
N GLU A 68 -24.44 -10.68 16.58
CA GLU A 68 -24.91 -10.98 15.23
C GLU A 68 -24.64 -9.80 14.28
N VAL A 69 -24.15 -10.08 13.08
CA VAL A 69 -23.82 -9.05 12.08
C VAL A 69 -25.03 -8.18 11.74
N THR A 70 -26.21 -8.79 11.63
CA THR A 70 -27.49 -8.12 11.33
C THR A 70 -27.94 -7.14 12.42
N THR A 71 -27.48 -7.30 13.66
CA THR A 71 -27.83 -6.44 14.80
C THR A 71 -26.60 -5.78 15.45
N CYS A 72 -25.47 -5.75 14.73
CA CYS A 72 -24.16 -5.33 15.22
C CYS A 72 -24.11 -3.85 15.66
N ARG A 73 -24.94 -2.98 15.06
CA ARG A 73 -25.02 -1.52 15.34
C ARG A 73 -23.67 -0.82 15.21
N ASP A 74 -22.99 -1.02 14.08
CA ASP A 74 -21.75 -0.33 13.72
C ASP A 74 -20.63 -0.45 14.76
N LEU A 75 -20.49 -1.65 15.35
CA LEU A 75 -19.49 -1.95 16.38
C LEU A 75 -18.07 -1.52 15.97
N CYS A 76 -17.72 -1.78 14.70
CA CYS A 76 -16.42 -1.43 14.09
C CYS A 76 -16.20 0.06 13.87
N VAL A 77 -17.22 0.91 13.96
CA VAL A 77 -17.08 2.36 13.77
C VAL A 77 -17.27 3.10 15.10
N GLN A 78 -18.20 2.64 15.94
CA GLN A 78 -18.57 3.36 17.16
C GLN A 78 -17.79 2.93 18.40
N LYS A 79 -17.45 1.65 18.52
CA LYS A 79 -16.90 1.10 19.78
C LYS A 79 -15.48 0.55 19.63
N HIS A 80 -15.21 -0.12 18.51
CA HIS A 80 -13.93 -0.75 18.22
C HIS A 80 -13.41 -0.27 16.85
N PRO A 81 -13.08 1.02 16.71
CA PRO A 81 -12.58 1.60 15.46
C PRO A 81 -11.14 1.21 15.13
N ASP A 82 -10.46 0.52 16.03
CA ASP A 82 -9.09 0.05 15.88
C ASP A 82 -9.01 -1.38 16.43
N VAL A 83 -8.96 -2.35 15.52
CA VAL A 83 -8.96 -3.79 15.83
C VAL A 83 -7.84 -4.44 15.05
N ALA A 84 -7.18 -5.40 15.68
CA ALA A 84 -6.15 -6.20 15.06
C ALA A 84 -6.26 -7.67 15.49
N LEU A 85 -5.73 -8.56 14.66
CA LEU A 85 -5.53 -9.97 14.99
C LEU A 85 -4.05 -10.22 15.25
N THR A 86 -3.75 -10.99 16.29
CA THR A 86 -2.37 -11.40 16.59
C THR A 86 -2.19 -12.86 16.21
N ASP A 87 -1.15 -13.15 15.43
CA ASP A 87 -0.80 -14.53 15.07
C ASP A 87 -0.05 -15.23 16.22
N PRO A 88 0.11 -16.57 16.19
CA PRO A 88 0.83 -17.30 17.23
C PRO A 88 2.30 -16.91 17.40
N THR A 89 2.91 -16.24 16.42
CA THR A 89 4.29 -15.75 16.47
C THR A 89 4.40 -14.32 17.01
N GLY A 90 3.27 -13.68 17.31
CA GLY A 90 3.18 -12.36 17.93
C GLY A 90 3.03 -11.19 16.94
N TYR A 91 2.95 -11.43 15.63
CA TYR A 91 2.68 -10.34 14.68
C TYR A 91 1.24 -9.89 14.78
N THR A 92 1.05 -8.57 14.76
CA THR A 92 -0.27 -7.94 14.86
C THR A 92 -0.69 -7.39 13.51
N PHE A 93 -1.86 -7.79 13.04
CA PHE A 93 -2.41 -7.49 11.72
C PHE A 93 -3.69 -6.64 11.87
N PRO A 94 -3.66 -5.37 11.44
CA PRO A 94 -4.83 -4.51 11.52
C PRO A 94 -6.00 -5.05 10.70
N VAL A 95 -7.22 -4.89 11.20
CA VAL A 95 -8.47 -5.29 10.52
C VAL A 95 -9.21 -4.03 10.07
N ALA A 96 -9.29 -3.84 8.75
CA ALA A 96 -10.17 -2.85 8.16
C ALA A 96 -11.55 -3.46 7.90
N THR A 97 -12.62 -2.69 8.05
CA THR A 97 -13.99 -3.12 7.74
C THR A 97 -14.56 -2.26 6.62
N ASP A 98 -15.21 -2.88 5.63
CA ASP A 98 -15.92 -2.14 4.58
C ASP A 98 -17.41 -1.93 4.91
N SER A 99 -18.11 -1.16 4.07
CA SER A 99 -19.53 -0.85 4.26
C SER A 99 -20.46 -2.06 4.14
N ALA A 100 -19.97 -3.20 3.64
CA ALA A 100 -20.70 -4.46 3.55
C ALA A 100 -20.35 -5.40 4.73
N CYS A 101 -19.75 -4.88 5.80
CA CYS A 101 -19.31 -5.63 6.98
C CYS A 101 -18.27 -6.73 6.67
N ARG A 102 -17.60 -6.69 5.52
CA ARG A 102 -16.47 -7.60 5.25
C ARG A 102 -15.24 -7.07 5.95
N ASN A 103 -14.46 -7.98 6.50
CA ASN A 103 -13.24 -7.67 7.20
C ASN A 103 -12.05 -7.88 6.24
N ARG A 104 -11.06 -7.01 6.31
CA ARG A 104 -9.86 -7.03 5.48
C ARG A 104 -8.66 -7.05 6.40
N LEU A 105 -7.90 -8.13 6.37
CA LEU A 105 -6.69 -8.27 7.15
C LEU A 105 -5.55 -7.57 6.42
N LEU A 106 -5.02 -6.52 7.02
CA LEU A 106 -3.90 -5.74 6.50
C LEU A 106 -2.58 -6.33 6.99
N HIS A 107 -1.52 -6.16 6.19
CA HIS A 107 -0.18 -6.62 6.57
C HIS A 107 0.28 -6.00 7.90
N SER A 108 1.01 -6.80 8.70
CA SER A 108 1.50 -6.44 10.04
C SER A 108 2.53 -5.30 10.04
N ARG A 109 3.22 -5.08 8.92
CA ARG A 109 4.12 -3.95 8.68
C ARG A 109 3.74 -3.21 7.41
N ALA A 110 3.94 -1.90 7.39
CA ALA A 110 3.76 -1.11 6.18
C ALA A 110 4.87 -1.42 5.17
N VAL A 111 4.52 -1.34 3.88
CA VAL A 111 5.50 -1.36 2.79
C VAL A 111 6.28 -0.05 2.80
N ASP A 112 7.60 -0.12 2.70
CA ASP A 112 8.49 0.99 2.39
C ASP A 112 9.14 0.73 1.02
N GLY A 113 8.67 1.47 0.01
CA GLY A 113 9.19 1.45 -1.35
C GLY A 113 10.25 2.50 -1.63
N SER A 114 10.69 3.28 -0.63
CA SER A 114 11.58 4.43 -0.82
C SER A 114 12.91 4.07 -1.51
N GLU A 115 13.47 2.89 -1.21
CA GLU A 115 14.68 2.34 -1.86
C GLU A 115 14.51 2.15 -3.38
N PHE A 116 13.29 1.88 -3.84
CA PHE A 116 12.98 1.62 -5.26
C PHE A 116 12.57 2.89 -6.00
N ALA A 117 12.30 4.00 -5.30
CA ALA A 117 11.89 5.26 -5.91
C ALA A 117 12.87 5.78 -6.98
N PRO A 118 14.22 5.76 -6.79
CA PRO A 118 15.15 6.18 -7.84
C PRO A 118 15.09 5.32 -9.10
N ARG A 119 14.86 4.02 -8.95
CA ARG A 119 14.72 3.06 -10.05
C ARG A 119 13.45 3.37 -10.86
N LEU A 120 12.31 3.45 -10.17
CA LEU A 120 11.01 3.76 -10.78
C LEU A 120 10.97 5.16 -11.41
N TRP A 121 11.64 6.14 -10.79
CA TRP A 121 11.80 7.49 -11.34
C TRP A 121 12.57 7.48 -12.66
N ARG A 122 13.66 6.72 -12.76
CA ARG A 122 14.42 6.55 -14.01
C ARG A 122 13.61 5.83 -15.10
N ALA A 123 12.69 4.94 -14.70
CA ALA A 123 11.73 4.31 -15.62
C ALA A 123 10.63 5.28 -16.14
N GLY A 124 10.66 6.55 -15.71
CA GLY A 124 9.74 7.60 -16.16
C GLY A 124 8.46 7.72 -15.34
N ILE A 125 8.29 6.91 -14.30
CA ILE A 125 7.13 6.99 -13.40
C ILE A 125 7.23 8.26 -12.55
N ARG A 126 6.13 9.01 -12.48
CA ARG A 126 5.99 10.22 -11.64
C ARG A 126 4.83 10.14 -10.66
N GLY A 127 4.09 9.04 -10.68
CA GLY A 127 3.01 8.75 -9.77
C GLY A 127 3.43 7.88 -8.61
N PHE A 128 3.46 8.43 -7.40
CA PHE A 128 3.78 7.67 -6.20
C PHE A 128 2.67 7.86 -5.16
N ARG A 129 2.13 6.74 -4.66
CA ARG A 129 1.00 6.72 -3.74
C ARG A 129 1.47 6.31 -2.35
N LEU A 130 1.00 7.04 -1.35
CA LEU A 130 1.12 6.71 0.06
C LEU A 130 -0.29 6.44 0.59
N VAL A 131 -0.53 5.24 1.10
CA VAL A 131 -1.84 4.79 1.59
C VAL A 131 -1.77 4.68 3.11
N PHE A 132 -2.58 5.49 3.78
CA PHE A 132 -2.71 5.48 5.24
C PHE A 132 -4.05 4.83 5.59
N ASN A 133 -4.01 3.51 5.77
CA ASN A 133 -5.19 2.68 6.00
C ASN A 133 -5.27 2.15 7.43
N THR A 134 -4.44 2.65 8.34
CA THR A 134 -4.48 2.36 9.76
C THR A 134 -4.51 3.63 10.61
N ARG A 135 -5.02 3.52 11.84
CA ARG A 135 -5.03 4.65 12.78
C ARG A 135 -3.65 4.81 13.43
N GLY A 136 -3.35 6.04 13.86
CA GLY A 136 -2.12 6.35 14.60
C GLY A 136 -0.84 6.45 13.76
N GLU A 137 -0.91 6.28 12.44
CA GLU A 137 0.27 6.47 11.57
C GLU A 137 0.76 7.94 11.61
N PRO A 138 2.08 8.20 11.66
CA PRO A 138 2.65 9.56 11.65
C PRO A 138 2.61 10.16 10.23
N VAL A 139 1.40 10.40 9.70
CA VAL A 139 1.14 10.81 8.31
C VAL A 139 2.02 11.96 7.86
N GLN A 140 2.08 13.05 8.64
CA GLN A 140 2.87 14.23 8.28
C GLN A 140 4.37 13.91 8.16
N GLY A 141 4.92 13.12 9.09
CA GLY A 141 6.34 12.74 9.07
C GLY A 141 6.67 11.86 7.85
N ILE A 142 5.84 10.85 7.59
CA ILE A 142 6.00 9.93 6.46
C ILE A 142 5.88 10.69 5.13
N VAL A 143 4.86 11.53 4.97
CA VAL A 143 4.66 12.33 3.74
C VAL A 143 5.84 13.28 3.52
N THR A 144 6.32 13.95 4.58
CA THR A 144 7.47 14.87 4.50
C THR A 144 8.73 14.13 4.05
N ALA A 145 9.00 12.95 4.63
CA ALA A 145 10.16 12.15 4.26
C ALA A 145 10.11 11.69 2.79
N TYR A 146 8.97 11.15 2.34
CA TYR A 146 8.78 10.78 0.94
C TYR A 146 8.84 11.98 -0.01
N ARG A 147 8.38 13.16 0.42
CA ARG A 147 8.52 14.38 -0.36
C ARG A 147 9.99 14.74 -0.56
N GLY A 148 10.79 14.70 0.50
CA GLY A 148 12.23 14.91 0.42
C GLY A 148 12.92 13.95 -0.55
N VAL A 149 12.51 12.68 -0.59
CA VAL A 149 13.00 11.70 -1.58
C VAL A 149 12.70 12.16 -3.01
N LEU A 150 11.46 12.57 -3.31
CA LEU A 150 11.09 12.98 -4.66
C LEU A 150 11.74 14.31 -5.07
N ASP A 151 11.87 15.26 -4.15
CA ASP A 151 12.50 16.56 -4.43
C ASP A 151 14.00 16.37 -4.73
N ALA A 152 14.68 15.45 -4.03
CA ALA A 152 16.06 15.08 -4.34
C ALA A 152 16.18 14.45 -5.74
N LEU A 153 15.27 13.55 -6.10
CA LEU A 153 15.24 12.93 -7.43
C LEU A 153 14.99 13.95 -8.55
N GLU A 154 14.16 14.96 -8.29
CA GLU A 154 13.93 16.06 -9.24
C GLU A 154 15.18 16.92 -9.45
N ARG A 155 15.97 17.15 -8.39
CA ARG A 155 17.27 17.85 -8.46
C ARG A 155 18.41 16.98 -9.01
N GLY A 156 18.18 15.69 -9.25
CA GLY A 156 19.22 14.74 -9.67
C GLY A 156 20.18 14.34 -8.55
N GLU A 157 19.78 14.49 -7.30
CA GLU A 157 20.55 14.14 -6.11
C GLU A 157 20.21 12.71 -5.63
N THR A 158 21.12 12.12 -4.84
CA THR A 158 20.83 10.87 -4.14
C THR A 158 19.86 11.14 -2.99
N PRO A 159 18.68 10.50 -2.94
CA PRO A 159 17.70 10.74 -1.88
C PRO A 159 18.13 10.12 -0.54
N ASP A 160 17.81 10.81 0.55
CA ASP A 160 17.92 10.27 1.90
C ASP A 160 16.71 9.39 2.25
N ILE A 161 16.85 8.08 2.00
CA ILE A 161 15.84 7.09 2.37
C ILE A 161 15.84 6.76 3.87
N ALA A 162 16.88 7.13 4.61
CA ALA A 162 16.96 6.86 6.05
C ALA A 162 15.94 7.71 6.82
N ALA A 163 15.66 8.93 6.36
CA ALA A 163 14.58 9.76 6.88
C ALA A 163 13.20 9.06 6.82
N VAL A 164 12.91 8.35 5.73
CA VAL A 164 11.66 7.57 5.59
C VAL A 164 11.63 6.44 6.62
N ARG A 165 12.69 5.65 6.72
CA ARG A 165 12.77 4.52 7.66
C ARG A 165 12.71 4.96 9.13
N SER A 166 13.31 6.12 9.44
CA SER A 166 13.22 6.73 10.77
C SER A 166 11.79 7.13 11.10
N ALA A 167 11.05 7.73 10.16
CA ALA A 167 9.64 8.07 10.33
C ALA A 167 8.73 6.84 10.52
N LEU A 168 9.15 5.67 10.03
CA LEU A 168 8.47 4.37 10.21
C LEU A 168 8.88 3.63 11.50
N GLY A 169 9.80 4.18 12.30
CA GLY A 169 10.29 3.52 13.52
C GLY A 169 11.01 2.18 13.28
N GLY A 170 11.47 1.93 12.04
CA GLY A 170 12.13 0.66 11.67
C GLY A 170 11.18 -0.53 11.43
N GLU A 171 9.87 -0.37 11.61
CA GLU A 171 8.90 -1.46 11.43
C GLU A 171 8.26 -1.44 10.02
N PHE A 172 9.03 -1.86 9.02
CA PHE A 172 8.58 -1.91 7.63
C PHE A 172 8.90 -3.25 6.94
N THR A 173 8.31 -3.44 5.77
CA THR A 173 8.68 -4.48 4.81
C THR A 173 8.99 -3.84 3.46
N ARG A 174 9.83 -4.47 2.65
CA ARG A 174 10.03 -4.04 1.25
C ARG A 174 8.87 -4.45 0.34
N GLY A 175 7.91 -5.22 0.86
CA GLY A 175 6.80 -5.77 0.07
C GLY A 175 7.33 -6.63 -1.08
N HIS A 176 6.58 -6.68 -2.19
CA HIS A 176 6.96 -7.44 -3.38
C HIS A 176 8.02 -6.74 -4.25
N PHE A 177 8.40 -5.49 -3.95
CA PHE A 177 9.42 -4.78 -4.74
C PHE A 177 10.75 -5.55 -4.83
N ALA A 178 11.10 -6.23 -3.74
CA ALA A 178 12.14 -7.25 -3.73
C ALA A 178 11.48 -8.62 -3.97
N ARG A 179 12.02 -9.41 -4.91
CA ARG A 179 11.65 -10.82 -5.04
C ARG A 179 11.74 -11.49 -3.67
N ALA A 180 10.67 -12.17 -3.25
CA ALA A 180 10.77 -13.10 -2.14
C ALA A 180 11.83 -14.15 -2.51
N VAL A 181 12.89 -14.23 -1.71
CA VAL A 181 13.90 -15.30 -1.81
C VAL A 181 13.34 -16.53 -1.09
#